data_AF-A0A961AT39-F1
#
_entry.id   AF-A0A961AT39-F1
#
_cell.length_a   1.000
_cell.length_b   1.000
_cell.length_c   1.000
_cell.angle_alpha   90.00
_cell.angle_beta   90.00
_cell.angle_gamma   90.00
#
_symmetry.space_group_name_H-M   'P 1'
#
loop_
_entity.id
_entity.type
_entity.pdbx_description
1 polymer ?
#
loop_
_entity_poly.entity_id
_entity_poly.type
_entity_poly.pdbx_seq_one_letter_code
_entity_poly.pdbx_strand_id
1 'polypeptide(L)'
;MSEPPRGAGDSPIYAVGRESGREQDRVDAIARLGATDALEPATFFPPERLGGLDFEAAWHDWLAQVFEAWLAEKFIAVHLAAAEMASDRIAAIDREIDARLDEPARLRGREAARPYLEGRSEVRRQPQWVKYLRAQANGEIPGQLTTIFSLQAALFHLPLLPALTAYVNLEGANG
;
A
#
# COMPACT_ATOMS: atom_id res chain seq x y z
N MET A 1 -11.41 -42.94 45.58
CA MET A 1 -12.30 -42.61 44.46
C MET A 1 -12.61 -41.12 44.53
N SER A 2 -12.25 -40.25 43.60
CA SER A 2 -11.13 -40.11 42.67
C SER A 2 -11.13 -38.62 42.32
N GLU A 3 -9.99 -37.93 42.46
CA GLU A 3 -9.82 -36.56 41.99
C GLU A 3 -9.94 -36.50 40.45
N PRO A 4 -10.49 -35.43 39.86
CA PRO A 4 -10.35 -35.19 38.43
C PRO A 4 -8.97 -34.59 38.12
N PRO A 5 -8.44 -34.81 36.89
CA PRO A 5 -7.03 -34.66 36.61
C PRO A 5 -6.60 -33.21 36.40
N ARG A 6 -5.40 -32.90 36.91
CA ARG A 6 -4.58 -31.79 36.44
C ARG A 6 -3.99 -32.14 35.08
N GLY A 7 -4.18 -31.27 34.09
CA GLY A 7 -3.36 -31.22 32.87
C GLY A 7 -4.09 -31.52 31.56
N ALA A 8 -4.45 -30.46 30.86
CA ALA A 8 -4.43 -30.37 29.40
C ALA A 8 -4.29 -28.86 29.13
N GLY A 9 -3.07 -28.33 29.06
CA GLY A 9 -2.29 -28.40 27.85
C GLY A 9 -2.64 -27.16 27.05
N ASP A 10 -1.90 -26.06 27.26
CA ASP A 10 -1.92 -24.90 26.39
C ASP A 10 -1.66 -25.41 24.96
N SER A 11 -2.72 -25.50 24.16
CA SER A 11 -2.63 -25.81 22.75
C SER A 11 -1.89 -24.64 22.09
N PRO A 12 -0.71 -24.86 21.46
CA PRO A 12 0.08 -23.78 20.86
C PRO A 12 -0.61 -23.10 19.67
N ILE A 13 -1.75 -23.65 19.24
CA ILE A 13 -2.43 -23.27 18.00
C ILE A 13 -3.19 -21.95 18.15
N TYR A 14 -3.50 -21.50 19.38
CA TYR A 14 -4.18 -20.22 19.63
C TYR A 14 -3.24 -19.05 19.93
N ALA A 15 -1.92 -19.25 19.92
CA ALA A 15 -0.94 -18.16 20.05
C ALA A 15 -0.65 -17.44 18.72
N VAL A 16 -1.03 -18.03 17.59
CA VAL A 16 -0.70 -17.53 16.23
C VAL A 16 -1.45 -16.23 15.86
N GLY A 17 -2.58 -15.94 16.52
CA GLY A 17 -3.38 -14.74 16.22
C GLY A 17 -2.85 -13.42 16.78
N ARG A 18 -2.09 -13.45 17.89
CA ARG A 18 -1.56 -12.21 18.53
C ARG A 18 -0.17 -11.81 18.05
N GLU A 19 0.57 -12.73 17.46
CA GLU A 19 1.86 -12.43 16.81
C GLU A 19 1.65 -11.96 15.37
N SER A 20 0.73 -12.59 14.63
CA SER A 20 0.38 -12.17 13.26
C SER A 20 -0.17 -10.74 13.22
N GLY A 21 -0.99 -10.35 14.20
CA GLY A 21 -1.47 -8.96 14.31
C GLY A 21 -0.34 -7.95 14.54
N ARG A 22 0.60 -8.27 15.45
CA ARG A 22 1.75 -7.39 15.73
C ARG A 22 2.75 -7.31 14.59
N GLU A 23 2.89 -8.38 13.80
CA GLU A 23 3.73 -8.40 12.61
C GLU A 23 3.09 -7.60 11.47
N GLN A 24 1.77 -7.75 11.26
CA GLN A 24 1.03 -6.93 10.32
C GLN A 24 1.06 -5.44 10.70
N ASP A 25 0.84 -5.11 11.98
CA ASP A 25 0.93 -3.74 12.49
C ASP A 25 2.33 -3.13 12.22
N ARG A 26 3.39 -3.94 12.33
CA ARG A 26 4.76 -3.51 12.02
C ARG A 26 4.96 -3.32 10.53
N VAL A 27 4.49 -4.25 9.70
CA VAL A 27 4.55 -4.13 8.24
C VAL A 27 3.81 -2.88 7.79
N ASP A 28 2.61 -2.64 8.30
CA ASP A 28 1.79 -1.47 8.01
C ASP A 28 2.49 -0.20 8.51
N ALA A 29 3.05 -0.20 9.72
CA ALA A 29 3.81 0.93 10.24
C ALA A 29 5.05 1.24 9.40
N ILE A 30 5.81 0.22 8.97
CA ILE A 30 7.01 0.40 8.14
C ILE A 30 6.63 0.87 6.73
N ALA A 31 5.60 0.30 6.13
CA ALA A 31 5.11 0.73 4.82
C ALA A 31 4.59 2.17 4.84
N ARG A 32 4.02 2.60 5.97
CA ARG A 32 3.56 3.98 6.22
C ARG A 32 4.66 4.91 6.76
N LEU A 33 5.92 4.45 6.93
CA LEU A 33 6.99 5.25 7.50
C LEU A 33 7.25 6.51 6.67
N GLY A 34 6.86 7.67 7.19
CA GLY A 34 7.13 8.95 6.56
C GLY A 34 5.96 9.56 5.82
N ALA A 35 4.78 8.94 5.85
CA ALA A 35 3.52 9.65 5.71
C ALA A 35 3.14 10.32 7.04
N THR A 36 2.68 11.56 7.00
CA THR A 36 2.05 12.26 8.13
C THR A 36 0.59 11.83 8.30
N ASP A 37 0.00 12.11 9.46
CA ASP A 37 -1.10 11.40 10.14
C ASP A 37 -2.49 11.30 9.45
N ALA A 38 -2.60 11.49 8.15
CA ALA A 38 -3.85 11.24 7.41
C ALA A 38 -3.52 10.63 6.04
N LEU A 39 -3.53 9.30 6.01
CA LEU A 39 -3.46 8.57 4.76
C LEU A 39 -4.86 8.22 4.28
N GLU A 40 -5.17 8.62 3.06
CA GLU A 40 -6.46 8.38 2.43
C GLU A 40 -6.34 7.29 1.36
N PRO A 41 -7.40 6.48 1.15
CA PRO A 41 -7.52 5.64 -0.03
C PRO A 41 -7.36 6.46 -1.31
N ALA A 42 -6.65 5.92 -2.28
CA ALA A 42 -6.43 6.59 -3.56
C ALA A 42 -7.43 6.12 -4.60
N THR A 43 -7.60 4.80 -4.70
CA THR A 43 -8.26 4.15 -5.81
C THR A 43 -9.52 3.40 -5.38
N PHE A 44 -9.63 3.01 -4.11
CA PHE A 44 -10.88 2.52 -3.55
C PHE A 44 -11.72 3.68 -3.00
N PHE A 45 -12.95 3.82 -3.51
CA PHE A 45 -13.92 4.77 -2.96
C PHE A 45 -15.32 4.16 -3.06
N PRO A 46 -15.92 3.73 -1.93
CA PRO A 46 -17.30 3.30 -1.94
C PRO A 46 -18.19 4.50 -2.30
N PRO A 47 -19.17 4.37 -3.21
CA PRO A 47 -20.04 5.50 -3.57
C PRO A 47 -20.69 6.14 -2.34
N GLU A 48 -20.64 7.47 -2.20
CA GLU A 48 -21.33 8.19 -1.11
C GLU A 48 -22.85 7.93 -1.06
N ARG A 49 -23.42 7.42 -2.17
CA ARG A 49 -24.83 7.01 -2.32
C ARG A 49 -25.07 5.52 -2.04
N LEU A 50 -24.15 4.81 -1.41
CA LEU A 50 -24.48 3.53 -0.80
C LEU A 50 -25.33 3.80 0.44
N GLY A 51 -26.62 4.07 0.27
CA GLY A 51 -27.62 4.11 1.34
C GLY A 51 -27.82 2.73 1.97
N GLY A 52 -26.75 2.12 2.48
CA GLY A 52 -26.68 0.74 2.96
C GLY A 52 -26.21 -0.31 1.95
N LEU A 53 -25.52 0.06 0.85
CA LEU A 53 -24.82 -0.96 0.05
C LEU A 53 -23.59 -1.44 0.83
N ASP A 54 -23.40 -2.75 0.80
CA ASP A 54 -22.43 -3.50 1.60
C ASP A 54 -20.99 -3.10 1.22
N PHE A 55 -20.26 -2.52 2.18
CA PHE A 55 -18.82 -2.23 2.04
C PHE A 55 -18.09 -3.47 1.53
N GLU A 56 -18.44 -4.65 2.02
CA GLU A 56 -17.82 -5.92 1.64
C GLU A 56 -17.98 -6.17 0.14
N ALA A 57 -19.17 -5.93 -0.42
CA ALA A 57 -19.42 -6.08 -1.85
C ALA A 57 -18.63 -5.06 -2.69
N ALA A 58 -18.64 -3.78 -2.29
CA ALA A 58 -17.88 -2.74 -2.99
C ALA A 58 -16.36 -2.99 -2.95
N TRP A 59 -15.87 -3.48 -1.80
CA TRP A 59 -14.48 -3.86 -1.59
C TRP A 59 -14.08 -5.04 -2.47
N HIS A 60 -14.90 -6.09 -2.51
CA HIS A 60 -14.68 -7.23 -3.41
C HIS A 60 -14.71 -6.84 -4.88
N ASP A 61 -15.63 -5.96 -5.28
CA ASP A 61 -15.70 -5.45 -6.65
C ASP A 61 -14.43 -4.67 -7.02
N TRP A 62 -13.95 -3.80 -6.14
CA TRP A 62 -12.70 -3.09 -6.38
C TRP A 62 -11.50 -4.04 -6.45
N LEU A 63 -11.42 -5.02 -5.54
CA LEU A 63 -10.37 -6.03 -5.58
C LEU A 63 -10.34 -6.74 -6.94
N ALA A 64 -11.49 -7.23 -7.40
CA ALA A 64 -11.57 -7.96 -8.66
C ALA A 64 -11.35 -7.08 -9.90
N GLN A 65 -11.97 -5.89 -9.95
CA GLN A 65 -12.03 -5.08 -11.18
C GLN A 65 -10.87 -4.09 -11.32
N VAL A 66 -10.24 -3.70 -10.21
CA VAL A 66 -9.15 -2.72 -10.20
C VAL A 66 -7.86 -3.37 -9.72
N PHE A 67 -7.86 -3.92 -8.51
CA PHE A 67 -6.63 -4.39 -7.88
C PHE A 67 -6.03 -5.60 -8.60
N GLU A 68 -6.74 -6.72 -8.59
CA GLU A 68 -6.33 -7.98 -9.21
C GLU A 68 -6.25 -7.88 -10.73
N ALA A 69 -7.18 -7.14 -11.34
CA ALA A 69 -7.26 -7.01 -12.79
C ALA A 69 -6.03 -6.31 -13.39
N TRP A 70 -5.40 -5.36 -12.68
CA TRP A 70 -4.25 -4.65 -13.23
C TRP A 70 -3.37 -3.89 -12.23
N LEU A 71 -3.91 -3.36 -11.13
CA LEU A 71 -3.12 -2.47 -10.26
C LEU A 71 -2.04 -3.24 -9.48
N ALA A 72 -2.33 -4.48 -9.06
CA ALA A 72 -1.38 -5.36 -8.39
C ALA A 72 -0.14 -5.64 -9.25
N GLU A 73 -0.33 -5.89 -10.55
CA GLU A 73 0.78 -6.08 -11.50
C GLU A 73 1.67 -4.83 -11.53
N LYS A 74 1.07 -3.63 -11.58
CA LYS A 74 1.82 -2.37 -11.62
C LYS A 74 2.55 -2.09 -10.32
N PHE A 75 1.93 -2.39 -9.18
CA PHE A 75 2.59 -2.33 -7.88
C PHE A 75 3.83 -3.24 -7.87
N ILE A 76 3.68 -4.52 -8.23
CA ILE A 76 4.79 -5.48 -8.29
C ILE A 76 5.90 -4.96 -9.23
N ALA A 77 5.52 -4.42 -10.39
CA ALA A 77 6.48 -3.91 -11.36
C ALA A 77 7.30 -2.72 -10.81
N VAL A 78 6.68 -1.81 -10.06
CA VAL A 78 7.40 -0.71 -9.38
C VAL A 78 8.33 -1.26 -8.32
N HIS A 79 7.86 -2.20 -7.50
CA HIS A 79 8.64 -2.81 -6.43
C HIS A 79 9.92 -3.48 -6.96
N LEU A 80 9.80 -4.26 -8.04
CA LEU A 80 10.95 -4.92 -8.69
C LEU A 80 11.87 -3.89 -9.38
N ALA A 81 11.31 -2.91 -10.09
CA ALA A 81 12.10 -1.87 -10.73
C ALA A 81 12.90 -1.03 -9.73
N ALA A 82 12.37 -0.83 -8.52
CA ALA A 82 13.09 -0.16 -7.43
C ALA A 82 14.30 -0.98 -6.95
N ALA A 83 14.16 -2.30 -6.82
CA ALA A 83 15.28 -3.19 -6.50
C ALA A 83 16.36 -3.19 -7.59
N GLU A 84 15.96 -3.06 -8.86
CA GLU A 84 16.84 -2.94 -10.03
C GLU A 84 17.41 -1.52 -10.24
N MET A 85 17.05 -0.54 -9.41
CA MET A 85 17.42 0.87 -9.58
C MET A 85 16.99 1.48 -10.93
N ALA A 86 15.91 0.96 -11.53
CA ALA A 86 15.43 1.32 -12.86
C ALA A 86 14.42 2.49 -12.82
N SER A 87 14.90 3.71 -12.55
CA SER A 87 14.01 4.88 -12.34
C SER A 87 13.15 5.21 -13.56
N ASP A 88 13.66 5.02 -14.77
CA ASP A 88 12.91 5.34 -16.00
C ASP A 88 11.73 4.36 -16.19
N ARG A 89 11.89 3.13 -15.73
CA ARG A 89 10.83 2.12 -15.69
C ARG A 89 9.77 2.48 -14.65
N ILE A 90 10.18 2.93 -13.46
CA ILE A 90 9.24 3.43 -12.44
C ILE A 90 8.43 4.60 -12.99
N ALA A 91 9.09 5.56 -13.64
CA ALA A 91 8.42 6.71 -14.25
C ALA A 91 7.42 6.32 -15.34
N ALA A 92 7.75 5.33 -16.17
CA ALA A 92 6.83 4.81 -17.17
C ALA A 92 5.58 4.17 -16.53
N ILE A 93 5.78 3.34 -15.51
CA ILE A 93 4.68 2.67 -14.79
C ILE A 93 3.78 3.70 -14.10
N ASP A 94 4.34 4.74 -13.50
CA ASP A 94 3.57 5.81 -12.85
C ASP A 94 2.60 6.50 -13.83
N ARG A 95 3.09 6.81 -15.03
CA ARG A 95 2.25 7.36 -16.11
C ARG A 95 1.19 6.39 -16.60
N GLU A 96 1.51 5.10 -16.66
CA GLU A 96 0.55 4.05 -17.05
C GLU A 96 -0.58 3.91 -16.03
N ILE A 97 -0.26 3.91 -14.73
CA ILE A 97 -1.26 3.89 -13.65
C ILE A 97 -2.16 5.11 -13.78
N ASP A 98 -1.56 6.30 -13.86
CA ASP A 98 -2.30 7.55 -13.99
C ASP A 98 -3.21 7.56 -15.22
N ALA A 99 -2.74 7.12 -16.39
CA ALA A 99 -3.53 7.11 -17.61
C ALA A 99 -4.73 6.14 -17.55
N ARG A 100 -4.68 5.10 -16.71
CA ARG A 100 -5.72 4.07 -16.61
C ARG A 100 -6.78 4.37 -15.56
N LEU A 101 -6.45 5.20 -14.57
CA LEU A 101 -7.41 5.67 -13.57
C LEU A 101 -8.39 6.68 -14.19
N ASP A 102 -9.63 6.67 -13.68
CA ASP A 102 -10.58 7.72 -13.98
C ASP A 102 -10.18 9.04 -13.29
N GLU A 103 -10.73 10.16 -13.74
CA GLU A 103 -10.31 11.48 -13.23
C GLU A 103 -10.42 11.61 -11.69
N PRO A 104 -11.51 11.15 -11.05
CA PRO A 104 -11.60 11.17 -9.59
C PRO A 104 -10.49 10.38 -8.90
N ALA A 105 -10.22 9.14 -9.33
CA ALA A 105 -9.17 8.32 -8.74
C ALA A 105 -7.76 8.86 -9.05
N ARG A 106 -7.53 9.46 -10.23
CA ARG A 106 -6.25 10.12 -10.56
C ARG A 106 -5.93 11.23 -9.59
N LEU A 107 -6.88 12.15 -9.38
CA LEU A 107 -6.68 13.32 -8.53
C LEU A 107 -6.46 12.90 -7.07
N ARG A 108 -7.29 11.99 -6.56
CA ARG A 108 -7.12 11.43 -5.21
C ARG A 108 -5.81 10.68 -5.05
N GLY A 109 -5.43 9.86 -6.03
CA GLY A 109 -4.18 9.12 -5.96
C GLY A 109 -2.94 10.02 -5.91
N ARG A 110 -2.96 11.16 -6.60
CA ARG A 110 -1.89 12.17 -6.49
C ARG A 110 -1.95 12.93 -5.16
N GLU A 111 -3.14 13.28 -4.68
CA GLU A 111 -3.29 13.99 -3.40
C GLU A 111 -2.87 13.11 -2.22
N ALA A 112 -3.32 11.86 -2.18
CA ALA A 112 -2.96 10.87 -1.17
C ALA A 112 -1.47 10.50 -1.19
N ALA A 113 -0.76 10.75 -2.31
CA ALA A 113 0.69 10.59 -2.40
C ALA A 113 1.47 11.74 -1.74
N ARG A 114 0.86 12.93 -1.54
CA ARG A 114 1.57 14.11 -1.02
C ARG A 114 2.25 13.91 0.33
N PRO A 115 1.62 13.26 1.34
CA PRO A 115 2.29 12.98 2.61
C PRO A 115 3.58 12.17 2.44
N TYR A 116 3.64 11.30 1.43
CA TYR A 116 4.86 10.54 1.12
C TYR A 116 5.91 11.40 0.43
N LEU A 117 5.53 12.32 -0.47
CA LEU A 117 6.47 13.22 -1.16
C LEU A 117 7.25 14.11 -0.19
N GLU A 118 6.64 14.47 0.94
CA GLU A 118 7.27 15.24 2.01
C GLU A 118 8.28 14.44 2.85
N GLY A 119 8.42 13.13 2.57
CA GLY A 119 9.03 12.06 3.35
C GLY A 119 10.22 12.39 4.27
N ARG A 120 10.39 11.57 5.31
CA ARG A 120 11.40 11.74 6.37
C ARG A 120 12.84 11.63 5.86
N SER A 121 13.77 12.07 6.72
CA SER A 121 15.18 12.27 6.40
C SER A 121 15.93 11.05 5.86
N GLU A 122 15.46 9.85 6.20
CA GLU A 122 16.07 8.56 5.87
C GLU A 122 15.90 8.22 4.39
N VAL A 123 14.71 8.46 3.83
CA VAL A 123 14.38 8.15 2.42
C VAL A 123 14.98 9.19 1.47
N ARG A 124 15.11 10.44 1.94
CA ARG A 124 15.73 11.54 1.18
C ARG A 124 17.19 11.28 0.77
N ARG A 125 17.86 10.30 1.38
CA ARG A 125 19.23 9.92 1.03
C ARG A 125 19.30 8.86 -0.08
N GLN A 126 18.19 8.21 -0.42
CA GLN A 126 18.16 7.20 -1.48
C GLN A 126 18.15 7.87 -2.87
N PRO A 127 19.12 7.61 -3.76
CA PRO A 127 19.21 8.27 -5.06
C PRO A 127 17.95 8.09 -5.93
N GLN A 128 17.33 6.91 -5.86
CA GLN A 128 16.10 6.59 -6.59
C GLN A 128 14.92 7.45 -6.15
N TRP A 129 14.78 7.64 -4.83
CA TRP A 129 13.77 8.52 -4.27
C TRP A 129 13.97 9.97 -4.72
N VAL A 130 15.20 10.47 -4.64
CA VAL A 130 15.51 11.83 -5.08
C VAL A 130 15.24 12.02 -6.57
N LYS A 131 15.58 11.04 -7.42
CA LYS A 131 15.29 11.11 -8.86
C LYS A 131 13.78 11.10 -9.12
N TYR A 132 13.03 10.25 -8.43
CA TYR A 132 11.57 10.21 -8.51
C TYR A 132 10.93 11.54 -8.10
N LEU A 133 11.31 12.09 -6.94
CA LEU A 133 10.80 13.38 -6.46
C LEU A 133 11.11 14.53 -7.42
N ARG A 134 12.31 14.56 -8.01
CA ARG A 134 12.67 15.58 -9.01
C ARG A 134 11.82 15.46 -10.27
N ALA A 135 11.63 14.24 -10.79
CA ALA A 135 10.78 14.02 -11.95
C ALA A 135 9.33 14.47 -11.67
N GLN A 136 8.80 14.17 -10.48
CA GLN A 136 7.47 14.62 -10.07
C GLN A 136 7.39 16.15 -9.95
N ALA A 137 8.36 16.78 -9.29
CA ALA A 137 8.40 18.24 -9.12
C ALA A 137 8.53 19.00 -10.44
N ASN A 138 9.19 18.39 -11.44
CA ASN A 138 9.30 18.92 -12.80
C ASN A 138 8.06 18.65 -13.67
N GLY A 139 7.07 17.89 -13.17
CA GLY A 139 5.88 17.49 -13.94
C GLY A 139 6.15 16.42 -15.00
N GLU A 140 7.27 15.69 -14.91
CA GLU A 140 7.62 14.60 -15.85
C GLU A 140 6.86 13.30 -15.56
N ILE A 141 6.40 13.17 -14.30
CA ILE A 141 5.57 12.06 -13.83
C ILE A 141 4.45 12.58 -12.92
N PRO A 142 3.27 11.91 -12.91
CA PRO A 142 2.14 12.25 -12.05
C PRO A 142 2.40 12.22 -10.55
N GLY A 143 3.08 11.18 -10.06
CA GLY A 143 3.27 10.91 -8.64
C GLY A 143 2.10 10.17 -7.99
N GLN A 144 1.72 9.00 -8.51
CA GLN A 144 0.59 8.23 -7.97
C GLN A 144 0.92 7.53 -6.64
N LEU A 145 -0.08 7.41 -5.75
CA LEU A 145 0.07 6.76 -4.45
C LEU A 145 0.60 5.32 -4.57
N THR A 146 0.03 4.53 -5.47
CA THR A 146 0.46 3.15 -5.71
C THR A 146 1.96 3.06 -6.00
N THR A 147 2.46 3.96 -6.86
CA THR A 147 3.87 4.01 -7.25
C THR A 147 4.74 4.41 -6.07
N ILE A 148 4.41 5.52 -5.39
CA ILE A 148 5.26 6.05 -4.32
C ILE A 148 5.31 5.08 -3.12
N PHE A 149 4.17 4.46 -2.79
CA PHE A 149 4.08 3.47 -1.73
C PHE A 149 4.95 2.25 -2.06
N SER A 150 4.80 1.70 -3.27
CA SER A 150 5.59 0.54 -3.71
C SER A 150 7.09 0.85 -3.76
N LEU A 151 7.46 2.02 -4.28
CA LEU A 151 8.85 2.48 -4.33
C LEU A 151 9.43 2.59 -2.93
N GLN A 152 8.71 3.26 -2.02
CA GLN A 152 9.14 3.41 -0.64
C GLN A 152 9.31 2.05 0.05
N ALA A 153 8.33 1.16 -0.10
CA ALA A 153 8.39 -0.15 0.51
C ALA A 153 9.61 -0.94 0.03
N ALA A 154 9.93 -0.89 -1.27
CA ALA A 154 11.12 -1.52 -1.81
C ALA A 154 12.42 -0.89 -1.28
N LEU A 155 12.49 0.45 -1.14
CA LEU A 155 13.66 1.16 -0.63
C LEU A 155 13.92 0.91 0.87
N PHE A 156 12.89 0.53 1.63
CA PHE A 156 13.01 0.05 3.00
C PHE A 156 13.20 -1.47 3.11
N HIS A 157 13.37 -2.16 1.97
CA HIS A 157 13.56 -3.60 1.91
C HIS A 157 12.40 -4.40 2.54
N LEU A 158 11.17 -3.87 2.49
CA LEU A 158 10.00 -4.69 2.82
C LEU A 158 9.85 -5.78 1.75
N PRO A 159 9.61 -7.04 2.14
CA PRO A 159 9.27 -8.07 1.17
C PRO A 159 7.98 -7.70 0.43
N LEU A 160 7.90 -8.10 -0.85
CA LEU A 160 6.84 -7.72 -1.77
C LEU A 160 5.43 -8.05 -1.25
N LEU A 161 5.22 -9.27 -0.74
CA LEU A 161 3.92 -9.72 -0.25
C LEU A 161 3.40 -8.87 0.92
N PRO A 162 4.17 -8.68 2.02
CA PRO A 162 3.84 -7.72 3.07
C PRO A 162 3.54 -6.31 2.56
N ALA A 163 4.32 -5.80 1.60
CA ALA A 163 4.10 -4.47 1.03
C ALA A 163 2.77 -4.36 0.27
N LEU A 164 2.41 -5.39 -0.52
CA LEU A 164 1.12 -5.47 -1.20
C LEU A 164 -0.03 -5.53 -0.20
N THR A 165 0.07 -6.37 0.83
CA THR A 165 -0.95 -6.47 1.88
C THR A 165 -1.16 -5.13 2.59
N ALA A 166 -0.07 -4.45 2.94
CA ALA A 166 -0.15 -3.12 3.56
C ALA A 166 -0.83 -2.09 2.65
N TYR A 167 -0.54 -2.14 1.34
CA TYR A 167 -1.18 -1.27 0.36
C TYR A 167 -2.69 -1.56 0.21
N VAL A 168 -3.08 -2.84 0.18
CA VAL A 168 -4.49 -3.23 0.14
C VAL A 168 -5.20 -2.78 1.42
N ASN A 169 -4.61 -3.01 2.60
CA ASN A 169 -5.15 -2.54 3.87
C ASN A 169 -5.29 -1.02 3.91
N LEU A 170 -4.33 -0.29 3.31
CA LEU A 170 -4.39 1.17 3.20
C LEU A 170 -5.62 1.63 2.41
N GLU A 171 -5.88 1.03 1.25
CA GLU A 171 -7.03 1.34 0.41
C GLU A 171 -8.35 1.03 1.14
N GLY A 172 -8.39 -0.02 1.97
CA GLY A 172 -9.60 -0.40 2.73
C GLY A 172 -9.77 0.28 4.10
N ALA A 173 -8.78 1.02 4.62
CA ALA A 173 -8.74 1.44 6.02
C ALA A 173 -9.75 2.53 6.43
N ASN A 174 -10.46 3.17 5.48
CA ASN A 174 -11.33 4.32 5.73
C ASN A 174 -12.74 4.21 5.10
N GLY A 175 -13.25 3.01 4.81
CA GLY A 175 -14.64 2.83 4.38
C GLY A 175 -15.54 2.16 5.41
#